data_AF-A0A7C6TLN7-F1
#
_entry.id   AF-A0A7C6TLN7-F1
#
_cell.length_a   1.000
_cell.length_b   1.000
_cell.length_c   1.000
_cell.angle_alpha   90.00
_cell.angle_beta   90.00
_cell.angle_gamma   90.00
#
_symmetry.space_group_name_H-M   'P 1'
#
loop_
_entity.id
_entity.type
_entity.pdbx_description
1 polymer ?
#
loop_
_entity_poly.entity_id
_entity_poly.type
_entity_poly.pdbx_seq_one_letter_code
_entity_poly.pdbx_strand_id
1 'polypeptide(L)'
;MVSDLAILVLPKGPLQAIRGTLYDWVVLGRARRHLVVSQEAINGSATPAVLVDESGLTGSTLQMLIAQLNPKDVIRFVVIEEVGDEREDTGEQSLAELLEGTTPATVQRLRVFVKRSDTVAAPRGREGWDNILISAEDSTAPGAAFGALSARVTGDSVAVHEASFIAALAGLLADQKAGPFDGRGQLPEGQIMAGRVFVRRLDTSEVENTLRDSILDMSKGFPRPVEQGVETQYVEDVGLANREMADHLWKKHGALFAGHRHQVEAKKVKEIGAWEALKHFFSFLLSLSRSAPRAWVAGLLHRGKVGIANRVRGFVYGPAANIVVSFGGVRSGDGSPDAAEFLDALREADGELAELSGGRREHIAHVDMSRLWRDYVGGALTLADGRTRADDMPAVRVGNRSAIVRTGAQIAPSSGEA
;
A
#
# COMPACT_ATOMS: atom_id res chain seq x y z
N MET A 1 16.41 -9.60 13.23
CA MET A 1 16.98 -10.49 14.28
C MET A 1 16.14 -10.33 15.53
N VAL A 2 15.80 -11.43 16.19
CA VAL A 2 15.00 -11.42 17.42
C VAL A 2 15.96 -11.41 18.60
N SER A 3 15.87 -10.44 19.50
CA SER A 3 16.65 -10.44 20.74
C SER A 3 16.09 -11.46 21.73
N ASP A 4 14.76 -11.49 21.86
CA ASP A 4 14.04 -12.24 22.89
C ASP A 4 12.99 -13.15 22.28
N LEU A 5 12.86 -14.37 22.78
CA LEU A 5 11.87 -15.34 22.32
C LEU A 5 11.08 -15.91 23.50
N ALA A 6 9.78 -16.07 23.34
CA ALA A 6 8.96 -16.83 24.27
C ALA A 6 8.50 -18.14 23.61
N ILE A 7 8.54 -19.21 24.41
CA ILE A 7 8.11 -20.55 24.04
C ILE A 7 7.04 -20.96 25.06
N LEU A 8 5.80 -21.14 24.58
CA LEU A 8 4.66 -21.52 25.41
C LEU A 8 4.39 -23.02 25.25
N VAL A 9 4.44 -23.77 26.34
CA VAL A 9 4.04 -25.17 26.39
C VAL A 9 2.62 -25.26 26.93
N LEU A 10 1.70 -25.75 26.11
CA LEU A 10 0.27 -25.85 26.43
C LEU A 10 -0.15 -27.33 26.47
N PRO A 11 -0.98 -27.74 27.45
CA PRO A 11 -1.56 -29.08 27.50
C PRO A 11 -2.73 -29.19 26.53
N LYS A 12 -3.12 -30.42 26.21
CA LYS A 12 -4.42 -30.71 25.60
C LYS A 12 -5.54 -30.33 26.55
N GLY A 13 -6.62 -29.80 25.98
CA GLY A 13 -7.81 -29.43 26.72
C GLY A 13 -8.09 -27.93 26.63
N PRO A 14 -8.75 -27.36 27.65
CA PRO A 14 -9.39 -26.06 27.51
C PRO A 14 -8.39 -24.89 27.58
N LEU A 15 -7.14 -25.13 27.98
CA LEU A 15 -6.05 -24.14 27.92
C LEU A 15 -5.56 -23.88 26.49
N GLN A 16 -5.91 -24.73 25.51
CA GLN A 16 -5.56 -24.47 24.09
C GLN A 16 -6.22 -23.22 23.52
N ALA A 17 -7.32 -22.74 24.12
CA ALA A 17 -7.97 -21.49 23.73
C ALA A 17 -7.03 -20.28 23.85
N ILE A 18 -6.05 -20.31 24.77
CA ILE A 18 -5.03 -19.27 24.93
C ILE A 18 -4.25 -19.05 23.63
N ARG A 19 -3.95 -20.12 22.89
CA ARG A 19 -3.25 -20.02 21.59
C ARG A 19 -4.05 -19.19 20.59
N GLY A 20 -5.37 -19.37 20.53
CA GLY A 20 -6.25 -18.63 19.63
C GLY A 20 -6.25 -17.14 19.96
N THR A 21 -6.43 -16.79 21.24
CA THR A 21 -6.38 -15.40 21.68
C THR A 21 -5.05 -14.73 21.40
N LEU A 22 -3.93 -15.42 21.69
CA LEU A 22 -2.60 -14.87 21.44
C LEU A 22 -2.31 -14.72 19.95
N TYR A 23 -2.81 -15.63 19.10
CA TYR A 23 -2.74 -15.49 17.65
C TYR A 23 -3.46 -14.22 17.17
N ASP A 24 -4.70 -14.00 17.61
CA ASP A 24 -5.46 -12.79 17.26
C ASP A 24 -4.73 -11.53 17.70
N TRP A 25 -4.07 -11.54 18.87
CA TRP A 25 -3.29 -10.41 19.33
C TRP A 25 -2.01 -10.17 18.55
N VAL A 26 -1.36 -11.21 18.04
CA VAL A 26 -0.22 -11.04 17.14
C VAL A 26 -0.67 -10.42 15.82
N VAL A 27 -1.77 -10.89 15.24
CA VAL A 27 -2.37 -10.32 14.01
C VAL A 27 -2.77 -8.86 14.20
N LEU A 28 -3.28 -8.50 15.38
CA LEU A 28 -3.64 -7.12 15.74
C LEU A 28 -2.44 -6.24 16.17
N GLY A 29 -1.20 -6.75 16.12
CA GLY A 29 0.00 -6.02 16.56
C GLY A 29 -0.01 -5.69 18.07
N ARG A 30 -0.76 -6.45 18.87
CA ARG A 30 -0.86 -6.31 20.33
C ARG A 30 0.10 -7.25 21.07
N ALA A 31 0.50 -8.36 20.46
CA ALA A 31 1.48 -9.32 20.99
C ALA A 31 2.63 -9.57 20.00
N ARG A 32 3.78 -9.99 20.53
CA ARG A 32 4.98 -10.37 19.79
C ARG A 32 4.85 -11.80 19.30
N ARG A 33 5.58 -12.08 18.21
CA ARG A 33 5.76 -13.45 17.73
C ARG A 33 6.33 -14.36 18.81
N HIS A 34 5.91 -15.62 18.82
CA HIS A 34 6.29 -16.60 19.83
C HIS A 34 6.12 -18.02 19.31
N LEU A 35 6.70 -18.99 20.01
CA LEU A 35 6.56 -20.40 19.71
C LEU A 35 5.53 -21.05 20.64
N VAL A 36 4.76 -22.00 20.11
CA VAL A 36 3.81 -22.80 20.86
C VAL A 36 4.14 -24.28 20.67
N VAL A 37 4.21 -25.02 21.77
CA VAL A 37 4.51 -26.45 21.84
C VAL A 37 3.38 -27.16 22.60
N SER A 38 2.95 -28.32 22.12
CA SER A 38 2.03 -29.19 22.87
C SER A 38 2.82 -29.98 23.90
N GLN A 39 2.38 -29.99 25.15
CA GLN A 39 3.06 -30.72 26.23
C GLN A 39 3.22 -32.22 25.90
N GLU A 40 2.20 -32.84 25.30
CA GLU A 40 2.21 -34.26 24.93
C GLU A 40 3.12 -34.59 23.74
N ALA A 41 3.61 -33.56 23.04
CA ALA A 41 4.49 -33.73 21.89
C ALA A 41 5.98 -33.59 22.28
N ILE A 42 6.28 -33.43 23.57
CA ILE A 42 7.64 -33.41 24.10
C ILE A 42 8.11 -34.86 24.24
N ASN A 43 8.84 -35.36 23.24
CA ASN A 43 9.31 -36.75 23.17
C ASN A 43 10.81 -36.87 22.82
N GLY A 44 11.60 -35.91 23.31
CA GLY A 44 13.06 -35.98 23.42
C GLY A 44 13.90 -35.80 22.15
N SER A 45 13.43 -36.24 20.97
CA SER A 45 14.25 -36.21 19.73
C SER A 45 13.92 -35.07 18.77
N ALA A 46 12.64 -34.81 18.52
CA ALA A 46 12.17 -33.71 17.66
C ALA A 46 10.84 -33.20 18.17
N THR A 47 10.84 -32.05 18.82
CA THR A 47 9.64 -31.48 19.45
C THR A 47 8.89 -30.65 18.42
N PRO A 48 7.67 -31.04 18.03
CA PRO A 48 6.84 -30.23 17.14
C PRO A 48 6.52 -28.89 17.79
N ALA A 49 6.69 -27.80 17.05
CA ALA A 49 6.45 -26.44 17.49
C ALA A 49 5.76 -25.63 16.38
N VAL A 50 4.95 -24.66 16.78
CA VAL A 50 4.28 -23.73 15.87
C VAL A 50 4.80 -22.33 16.15
N LEU A 51 5.35 -21.67 15.13
CA LEU A 51 5.63 -20.24 15.17
C LEU A 51 4.34 -19.47 14.90
N VAL A 52 4.02 -18.58 15.83
CA VAL A 52 2.94 -17.60 15.73
C VAL A 52 3.59 -16.26 15.39
N ASP A 53 3.30 -15.71 14.22
CA ASP A 53 3.75 -14.38 13.80
C ASP A 53 2.67 -13.64 12.99
N GLU A 54 2.98 -12.42 12.53
CA GLU A 54 2.06 -11.58 11.75
C GLU A 54 1.68 -12.20 10.39
N SER A 55 2.47 -13.14 9.87
CA SER A 55 2.22 -13.84 8.61
C SER A 55 1.30 -15.05 8.77
N GLY A 56 1.14 -15.55 10.00
CA GLY A 56 0.24 -16.63 10.33
C GLY A 56 0.86 -17.67 11.27
N LEU A 57 0.49 -18.94 11.05
CA LEU A 57 0.97 -20.09 11.82
C LEU A 57 1.90 -20.94 10.96
N THR A 58 3.15 -21.09 11.39
CA THR A 58 4.14 -21.94 10.71
C THR A 58 4.55 -23.11 11.59
N GLY A 59 4.19 -24.33 11.18
CA GLY A 59 4.54 -25.56 11.90
C GLY A 59 5.91 -26.11 11.51
N SER A 60 6.72 -26.49 12.50
CA SER A 60 8.03 -27.11 12.29
C SER A 60 8.51 -27.84 13.55
N THR A 61 9.82 -28.12 13.66
CA THR A 61 10.46 -28.57 14.90
C THR A 61 11.00 -27.39 15.68
N LEU A 62 10.97 -27.49 17.01
CA LEU A 62 11.46 -26.43 17.90
C LEU A 62 12.92 -26.09 17.60
N GLN A 63 13.75 -27.11 17.38
CA GLN A 63 15.18 -26.95 17.10
C GLN A 63 15.41 -26.14 15.81
N MET A 64 14.64 -26.41 14.75
CA MET A 64 14.78 -25.70 13.48
C MET A 64 14.31 -24.25 13.61
N LEU A 65 13.20 -24.00 14.32
CA LEU A 65 12.68 -22.64 14.54
C LEU A 65 13.62 -21.81 15.41
N ILE A 66 14.22 -22.39 16.46
CA ILE A 66 15.21 -21.71 17.28
C ILE A 66 16.46 -21.38 16.48
N ALA A 67 16.97 -22.33 15.69
CA ALA A 67 18.12 -22.09 14.82
C ALA A 67 17.84 -20.98 13.79
N GLN A 68 16.62 -20.93 13.24
CA GLN A 68 16.18 -19.91 12.30
C GLN A 68 16.03 -18.52 12.94
N LEU A 69 15.42 -18.45 14.13
CA LEU A 69 15.16 -17.19 14.83
C LEU A 69 16.43 -16.64 15.51
N ASN A 70 17.31 -17.53 15.94
CA ASN A 70 18.58 -17.27 16.61
C ASN A 70 18.47 -16.22 17.74
N PRO A 71 17.69 -16.49 18.80
CA PRO A 71 17.53 -15.59 19.93
C PRO A 71 18.87 -15.36 20.65
N LYS A 72 19.15 -14.13 21.06
CA LYS A 72 20.47 -13.74 21.61
C LYS A 72 20.46 -13.44 23.10
N ASP A 73 19.37 -12.86 23.60
CA ASP A 73 19.35 -12.29 24.94
C ASP A 73 18.62 -13.24 25.91
N VAL A 74 17.32 -13.45 25.71
CA VAL A 74 16.49 -14.26 26.62
C VAL A 74 15.55 -15.19 25.87
N ILE A 75 15.46 -16.44 26.33
CA ILE A 75 14.39 -17.39 25.98
C ILE A 75 13.50 -17.59 27.19
N ARG A 76 12.23 -17.20 27.10
CA ARG A 76 11.23 -17.41 28.14
C ARG A 76 10.49 -18.71 27.86
N PHE A 77 10.86 -19.77 28.57
CA PHE A 77 10.26 -21.09 28.46
C PHE A 77 9.15 -21.23 29.51
N VAL A 78 7.90 -21.16 29.05
CA VAL A 78 6.71 -21.05 29.89
C VAL A 78 5.88 -22.33 29.75
N VAL A 79 5.82 -23.13 30.81
CA VAL A 79 4.95 -24.31 30.91
C VAL A 79 3.66 -23.93 31.62
N ILE A 80 2.52 -24.18 30.99
CA ILE A 80 1.20 -23.80 31.49
C ILE A 80 0.46 -25.07 31.89
N GLU A 81 -0.10 -25.13 33.10
CA GLU A 81 -0.80 -26.31 33.60
C GLU A 81 -2.06 -25.92 34.35
N GLU A 82 -3.09 -26.77 34.34
CA GLU A 82 -4.30 -26.55 35.13
C GLU A 82 -4.14 -27.16 36.54
N VAL A 83 -4.56 -26.43 37.57
CA VAL A 83 -4.50 -26.91 38.96
C VAL A 83 -5.39 -28.14 39.14
N GLY A 84 -4.78 -29.26 39.56
CA GLY A 84 -5.47 -30.54 39.76
C GLY A 84 -5.22 -31.56 38.65
N ASP A 85 -4.61 -31.15 37.53
CA ASP A 85 -4.12 -32.02 36.46
C ASP A 85 -2.57 -32.05 36.48
N GLU A 86 -2.00 -32.23 37.68
CA GLU A 86 -0.56 -32.29 37.87
C GLU A 86 0.01 -33.52 37.17
N ARG A 87 0.71 -33.30 36.06
CA ARG A 87 1.38 -34.36 35.30
C ARG A 87 2.81 -34.53 35.78
N GLU A 88 3.33 -35.75 35.67
CA GLU A 88 4.77 -35.98 35.74
C GLU A 88 5.48 -35.24 34.60
N ASP A 89 6.73 -34.86 34.84
CA ASP A 89 7.55 -34.15 33.85
C ASP A 89 7.62 -34.98 32.55
N THR A 90 6.99 -34.47 31.49
CA THR A 90 6.91 -35.17 30.21
C THR A 90 8.18 -35.01 29.36
N GLY A 91 9.25 -34.42 29.94
CA GLY A 91 10.49 -34.07 29.27
C GLY A 91 10.68 -32.55 29.14
N GLU A 92 9.88 -31.75 29.85
CA GLU A 92 10.00 -30.29 29.88
C GLU A 92 11.33 -29.88 30.50
N GLN A 93 11.78 -30.57 31.56
CA GLN A 93 13.08 -30.31 32.18
C GLN A 93 14.23 -30.59 31.22
N SER A 94 14.23 -31.75 30.56
CA SER A 94 15.25 -32.11 29.58
C SER A 94 15.25 -31.15 28.39
N LEU A 95 14.08 -30.65 27.99
CA LEU A 95 13.97 -29.66 26.92
C LEU A 95 14.56 -28.31 27.36
N ALA A 96 14.27 -27.85 28.58
CA ALA A 96 14.85 -26.62 29.12
C ALA A 96 16.39 -26.70 29.19
N GLU A 97 16.93 -27.82 29.65
CA GLU A 97 18.38 -28.08 29.70
C GLU A 97 19.00 -28.13 28.30
N LEU A 98 18.30 -28.73 27.32
CA LEU A 98 18.73 -28.71 25.92
C LEU A 98 18.77 -27.29 25.36
N LEU A 99 17.77 -26.45 25.67
CA LEU A 99 17.75 -25.05 25.27
C LEU A 99 18.98 -24.32 25.84
N GLU A 100 19.24 -24.45 27.13
CA GLU A 100 20.40 -23.85 27.79
C GLU A 100 21.74 -24.31 27.19
N GLY A 101 21.82 -25.57 26.76
CA GLY A 101 23.04 -26.09 26.13
C GLY A 101 23.24 -25.72 24.66
N THR A 102 22.17 -25.32 23.95
CA THR A 102 22.19 -25.11 22.49
C THR A 102 22.10 -23.65 22.06
N THR A 103 21.69 -22.74 22.96
CA THR A 103 21.55 -21.31 22.68
C THR A 103 22.51 -20.47 23.54
N PRO A 104 23.02 -19.33 23.03
CA PRO A 104 23.73 -18.36 23.86
C PRO A 104 22.80 -17.53 24.75
N ALA A 105 21.47 -17.55 24.50
CA ALA A 105 20.50 -16.77 25.25
C ALA A 105 20.25 -17.37 26.65
N THR A 106 19.93 -16.51 27.62
CA THR A 106 19.56 -16.95 28.98
C THR A 106 18.18 -17.59 28.94
N VAL A 107 18.05 -18.84 29.40
CA VAL A 107 16.76 -19.52 29.46
C VAL A 107 16.11 -19.27 30.81
N GLN A 108 14.94 -18.65 30.77
CA GLN A 108 14.08 -18.43 31.91
C GLN A 108 12.97 -19.50 31.94
N ARG A 109 12.95 -20.28 33.03
CA ARG A 109 12.01 -21.38 33.22
C ARG A 109 10.84 -20.94 34.09
N LEU A 110 9.68 -20.73 33.49
CA LEU A 110 8.45 -20.35 34.18
C LEU A 110 7.45 -21.50 34.14
N ARG A 111 6.86 -21.85 35.28
CA ARG A 111 5.74 -22.80 35.35
C ARG A 111 4.52 -22.10 35.91
N VAL A 112 3.48 -22.00 35.10
CA VAL A 112 2.26 -21.23 35.39
C VAL A 112 1.11 -22.19 35.65
N PHE A 113 0.65 -22.25 36.88
CA PHE A 113 -0.51 -23.00 37.32
C PHE A 113 -1.76 -22.13 37.19
N VAL A 114 -2.72 -22.56 36.38
CA VAL A 114 -3.97 -21.86 36.12
C VAL A 114 -5.08 -22.49 36.95
N LYS A 115 -5.71 -21.69 37.82
CA LYS A 115 -6.87 -22.11 38.60
C LYS A 115 -8.16 -21.73 37.88
N ARG A 116 -8.85 -22.71 37.28
CA ARG A 116 -10.10 -22.53 36.50
C ARG A 116 -11.39 -22.98 37.20
N SER A 117 -11.29 -24.01 38.03
CA SER A 117 -12.40 -24.56 38.81
C SER A 117 -12.26 -24.25 40.29
N ASP A 118 -13.33 -24.51 41.06
CA ASP A 118 -13.34 -24.48 42.52
C ASP A 118 -12.48 -25.60 43.15
N THR A 119 -11.51 -26.13 42.40
CA THR A 119 -10.59 -27.16 42.88
C THR A 119 -9.89 -26.63 44.12
N VAL A 120 -9.99 -27.41 45.20
CA VAL A 120 -9.33 -27.13 46.48
C VAL A 120 -7.89 -27.66 46.48
N ALA A 121 -7.50 -28.42 45.44
CA ALA A 121 -6.14 -28.92 45.30
C ALA A 121 -5.13 -27.78 45.24
N ALA A 122 -4.09 -27.88 46.07
CA ALA A 122 -2.95 -26.97 46.00
C ALA A 122 -1.96 -27.50 44.96
N PRO A 123 -1.44 -26.64 44.05
CA PRO A 123 -0.42 -27.05 43.11
C PRO A 123 0.85 -27.50 43.84
N ARG A 124 1.59 -28.44 43.26
CA ARG A 124 2.93 -28.83 43.68
C ARG A 124 3.97 -28.14 42.80
N GLY A 125 4.82 -27.32 43.42
CA GLY A 125 5.89 -26.62 42.70
C GLY A 125 6.97 -27.59 42.24
N ARG A 126 7.62 -27.23 41.14
CA ARG A 126 8.76 -27.97 40.57
C ARG A 126 10.07 -27.27 40.92
N GLU A 127 11.07 -28.05 41.29
CA GLU A 127 12.43 -27.55 41.52
C GLU A 127 13.07 -27.11 40.19
N GLY A 128 13.82 -26.01 40.21
CA GLY A 128 14.43 -25.43 39.01
C GLY A 128 13.47 -24.61 38.13
N TRP A 129 12.25 -24.33 38.62
CA TRP A 129 11.24 -23.54 37.95
C TRP A 129 10.75 -22.40 38.83
N ASP A 130 10.50 -21.23 38.23
CA ASP A 130 9.70 -20.20 38.88
C ASP A 130 8.22 -20.59 38.79
N ASN A 131 7.68 -21.08 39.91
CA ASN A 131 6.31 -21.57 39.99
C ASN A 131 5.35 -20.43 40.32
N ILE A 132 4.39 -20.19 39.44
CA ILE A 132 3.46 -19.05 39.53
C ILE A 132 2.03 -19.60 39.48
N LEU A 133 1.23 -19.30 40.50
CA LEU A 133 -0.20 -19.59 40.53
C LEU A 133 -0.98 -18.36 40.06
N ILE A 134 -1.86 -18.56 39.09
CA ILE A 134 -2.72 -17.53 38.52
C ILE A 134 -4.18 -17.97 38.57
N SER A 135 -5.08 -17.00 38.64
CA SER A 135 -6.53 -17.20 38.52
C SER A 135 -7.07 -16.17 37.54
N ALA A 136 -8.04 -16.57 36.72
CA ALA A 136 -8.78 -15.61 35.90
C ALA A 136 -9.63 -14.73 36.82
N GLU A 137 -9.30 -13.45 36.87
CA GLU A 137 -9.99 -12.45 37.69
C GLU A 137 -10.44 -11.29 36.81
N ASP A 138 -11.66 -10.83 37.04
CA ASP A 138 -12.14 -9.55 36.51
C ASP A 138 -11.97 -8.49 37.60
N SER A 139 -11.15 -7.47 37.32
CA SER A 139 -10.89 -6.37 38.22
C SER A 139 -10.62 -5.09 37.45
N THR A 140 -11.21 -3.99 37.93
CA THR A 140 -11.16 -2.68 37.26
C THR A 140 -9.89 -1.89 37.56
N ALA A 141 -9.12 -2.27 38.58
CA ALA A 141 -7.86 -1.62 38.95
C ALA A 141 -6.94 -2.56 39.75
N PRO A 142 -5.61 -2.31 39.79
CA PRO A 142 -4.64 -3.15 40.52
C PRO A 142 -4.95 -3.39 42.00
N GLY A 143 -5.70 -2.50 42.65
CA GLY A 143 -6.13 -2.63 44.05
C GLY A 143 -7.64 -2.79 44.24
N ALA A 144 -8.41 -2.90 43.16
CA ALA A 144 -9.86 -3.07 43.25
C ALA A 144 -10.20 -4.49 43.68
N ALA A 145 -11.41 -4.63 44.25
CA ALA A 145 -12.04 -5.93 44.41
C ALA A 145 -12.09 -6.66 43.06
N PHE A 146 -12.05 -7.98 43.12
CA PHE A 146 -12.08 -8.83 41.93
C PHE A 146 -13.22 -9.84 42.04
N GLY A 147 -13.82 -10.15 40.90
CA GLY A 147 -14.70 -11.30 40.74
C GLY A 147 -13.89 -12.46 40.17
N ALA A 148 -13.90 -13.61 40.83
CA ALA A 148 -13.35 -14.82 40.23
C ALA A 148 -14.20 -15.20 39.01
N LEU A 149 -13.57 -15.35 37.84
CA LEU A 149 -14.25 -15.84 36.65
C LEU A 149 -14.27 -17.37 36.72
N SER A 150 -15.44 -17.96 36.96
CA SER A 150 -15.57 -19.42 36.93
C SER A 150 -15.75 -19.91 35.49
N ALA A 151 -15.02 -20.96 35.11
CA ALA A 151 -15.08 -21.58 33.77
C ALA A 151 -16.48 -22.11 33.38
N ARG A 152 -17.45 -22.14 34.31
CA ARG A 152 -18.84 -22.58 34.07
C ARG A 152 -19.70 -21.57 33.31
N VAL A 153 -19.31 -20.29 33.24
CA VAL A 153 -20.23 -19.23 32.78
C VAL A 153 -19.84 -18.64 31.41
N THR A 154 -18.55 -18.60 31.04
CA THR A 154 -18.10 -18.03 29.75
C THR A 154 -16.71 -18.57 29.35
N GLY A 155 -16.66 -19.67 28.59
CA GLY A 155 -15.38 -20.33 28.23
C GLY A 155 -14.40 -19.43 27.46
N ASP A 156 -14.90 -18.62 26.53
CA ASP A 156 -14.06 -17.74 25.69
C ASP A 156 -13.56 -16.50 26.44
N SER A 157 -14.33 -15.97 27.40
CA SER A 157 -13.88 -14.81 28.19
C SER A 157 -12.73 -15.19 29.11
N VAL A 158 -12.78 -16.37 29.74
CA VAL A 158 -11.73 -16.86 30.65
C VAL A 158 -10.39 -17.00 29.92
N ALA A 159 -10.40 -17.53 28.70
CA ALA A 159 -9.19 -17.65 27.89
C ALA A 159 -8.53 -16.29 27.59
N VAL A 160 -9.32 -15.22 27.42
CA VAL A 160 -8.79 -13.86 27.20
C VAL A 160 -8.10 -13.32 28.46
N HIS A 161 -8.67 -13.54 29.64
CA HIS A 161 -8.04 -13.11 30.90
C HIS A 161 -6.75 -13.89 31.17
N GLU A 162 -6.74 -15.20 30.93
CA GLU A 162 -5.55 -16.03 31.09
C GLU A 162 -4.46 -15.73 30.06
N ALA A 163 -4.84 -15.53 28.79
CA ALA A 163 -3.92 -15.09 27.75
C ALA A 163 -3.30 -13.73 28.08
N SER A 164 -4.07 -12.81 28.68
CA SER A 164 -3.56 -11.51 29.17
C SER A 164 -2.46 -11.71 30.20
N PHE A 165 -2.72 -12.61 31.15
CA PHE A 165 -1.79 -12.93 32.22
C PHE A 165 -0.50 -13.56 31.67
N ILE A 166 -0.65 -14.60 30.86
CA ILE A 166 0.46 -15.34 30.25
C ILE A 166 1.26 -14.42 29.32
N ALA A 167 0.60 -13.58 28.53
CA ALA A 167 1.28 -12.62 27.66
C ALA A 167 2.16 -11.64 28.45
N ALA A 168 1.64 -11.10 29.56
CA ALA A 168 2.41 -10.19 30.40
C ALA A 168 3.58 -10.89 31.11
N LEU A 169 3.36 -12.10 31.65
CA LEU A 169 4.40 -12.90 32.28
C LEU A 169 5.50 -13.30 31.29
N ALA A 170 5.12 -13.71 30.09
CA ALA A 170 6.01 -14.16 29.04
C ALA A 170 6.66 -13.01 28.24
N GLY A 171 6.43 -11.75 28.61
CA GLY A 171 7.00 -10.60 27.90
C GLY A 171 6.50 -10.44 26.46
N LEU A 172 5.30 -10.93 26.17
CA LEU A 172 4.74 -11.00 24.82
C LEU A 172 4.04 -9.72 24.39
N LEU A 173 3.62 -8.83 25.30
CA LEU A 173 2.92 -7.62 24.90
C LEU A 173 3.83 -6.74 24.03
N ALA A 174 3.30 -6.19 22.93
CA ALA A 174 4.11 -5.47 21.92
C ALA A 174 4.99 -4.37 22.57
N ASP A 175 4.39 -3.59 23.46
CA ASP A 175 5.02 -2.43 24.13
C ASP A 175 5.84 -2.82 25.37
N GLN A 176 5.87 -4.10 25.77
CA GLN A 176 6.57 -4.55 26.96
C GLN A 176 8.06 -4.77 26.68
N LYS A 177 8.94 -3.97 27.28
CA LYS A 177 10.40 -4.06 27.02
C LYS A 177 11.02 -5.38 27.48
N ALA A 178 10.64 -5.88 28.65
CA ALA A 178 11.17 -7.09 29.26
C ALA A 178 10.08 -7.85 30.03
N GLY A 179 10.26 -9.16 30.19
CA GLY A 179 9.45 -10.01 31.05
C GLY A 179 9.71 -9.70 32.54
N PRO A 180 8.70 -9.81 33.42
CA PRO A 180 8.85 -9.47 34.84
C PRO A 180 9.83 -10.37 35.62
N PHE A 181 10.18 -11.53 35.07
CA PHE A 181 11.15 -12.43 35.68
C PHE A 181 12.54 -12.32 35.04
N ASP A 182 12.71 -11.58 33.95
CA ASP A 182 13.99 -11.51 33.23
C ASP A 182 15.11 -11.00 34.16
N GLY A 183 16.25 -11.69 34.17
CA GLY A 183 17.41 -11.32 35.00
C GLY A 183 17.23 -11.54 36.51
N ARG A 184 16.11 -12.11 36.95
CA ARG A 184 15.90 -12.53 38.34
C ARG A 184 16.53 -13.90 38.59
N GLY A 185 17.05 -14.13 39.79
CA GLY A 185 17.39 -15.48 40.25
C GLY A 185 16.12 -16.32 40.47
N GLN A 186 16.23 -17.63 40.24
CA GLN A 186 15.12 -18.56 40.42
C GLN A 186 14.61 -18.55 41.86
N LEU A 187 13.31 -18.78 42.03
CA LEU A 187 12.69 -18.98 43.34
C LEU A 187 13.28 -20.21 44.06
N PRO A 188 13.41 -20.17 45.40
CA PRO A 188 13.88 -21.32 46.17
C PRO A 188 12.96 -22.54 46.02
N GLU A 189 13.57 -23.74 45.93
CA GLU A 189 13.00 -25.10 46.08
C GLU A 189 11.47 -25.22 46.02
N GLY A 190 10.91 -25.22 44.79
CA GLY A 190 9.50 -25.56 44.57
C GLY A 190 8.49 -24.57 45.19
N GLN A 191 8.93 -23.39 45.63
CA GLN A 191 8.03 -22.37 46.15
C GLN A 191 7.11 -21.86 45.04
N ILE A 192 5.84 -21.70 45.40
CA ILE A 192 4.80 -21.19 44.50
C ILE A 192 4.46 -19.77 44.91
N MET A 193 4.51 -18.85 43.95
CA MET A 193 4.10 -17.47 44.12
C MET A 193 2.72 -17.25 43.50
N ALA A 194 1.82 -16.57 44.20
CA ALA A 194 0.60 -16.07 43.57
C ALA A 194 0.95 -14.83 42.71
N GLY A 195 0.64 -14.89 41.42
CA GLY A 195 0.80 -13.77 40.51
C GLY A 195 -0.50 -12.98 40.40
N ARG A 196 -0.41 -11.65 40.34
CA ARG A 196 -1.47 -10.78 39.82
C ARG A 196 -0.92 -9.87 38.74
N VAL A 197 -1.62 -9.78 37.61
CA VAL A 197 -1.24 -8.95 36.46
C VAL A 197 -2.39 -8.00 36.13
N PHE A 198 -2.05 -6.74 35.92
CA PHE A 198 -2.97 -5.73 35.41
C PHE A 198 -2.40 -5.13 34.13
N VAL A 199 -3.09 -5.32 33.00
CA VAL A 199 -2.69 -4.76 31.71
C VAL A 199 -3.68 -3.66 31.34
N ARG A 200 -3.17 -2.44 31.13
CA ARG A 200 -3.96 -1.33 30.58
C ARG A 200 -3.22 -0.75 29.38
N ARG A 201 -3.88 -0.77 28.23
CA ARG A 201 -3.41 -0.07 27.04
C ARG A 201 -4.23 1.18 26.83
N LEU A 202 -3.55 2.30 26.60
CA LEU A 202 -4.16 3.57 26.22
C LEU A 202 -3.77 3.83 24.76
N ASP A 203 -4.76 4.00 23.90
CA ASP A 203 -4.57 4.27 22.48
C ASP A 203 -5.23 5.62 22.18
N THR A 204 -4.43 6.61 21.77
CA THR A 204 -4.90 7.96 21.42
C THR A 204 -5.06 8.16 19.93
N SER A 205 -4.72 7.15 19.11
CA SER A 205 -4.63 7.27 17.66
C SER A 205 -5.95 7.71 17.02
N GLU A 206 -7.07 7.18 17.50
CA GLU A 206 -8.40 7.56 17.01
C GLU A 206 -8.74 9.02 17.29
N VAL A 207 -8.46 9.48 18.51
CA VAL A 207 -8.68 10.88 18.91
C VAL A 207 -7.77 11.81 18.12
N GLU A 208 -6.51 11.44 17.93
CA GLU A 208 -5.55 12.19 17.12
C GLU A 208 -5.97 12.28 15.65
N ASN A 209 -6.43 11.16 15.07
CA ASN A 209 -6.93 11.13 13.70
C ASN A 209 -8.19 11.98 13.56
N THR A 210 -9.14 11.86 14.50
CA THR A 210 -10.37 12.66 14.51
C THR A 210 -10.06 14.14 14.62
N LEU A 211 -9.11 14.52 15.47
CA LEU A 211 -8.68 15.91 15.63
C LEU A 211 -7.94 16.41 14.38
N ARG A 212 -7.07 15.59 13.79
CA ARG A 212 -6.38 15.90 12.53
C ARG A 212 -7.37 16.14 11.42
N ASP A 213 -8.34 15.26 11.25
CA ASP A 213 -9.38 15.38 10.23
C ASP A 213 -10.20 16.64 10.50
N SER A 214 -10.59 16.90 11.75
CA SER A 214 -11.34 18.12 12.10
C SER A 214 -10.56 19.42 11.87
N ILE A 215 -9.23 19.42 12.01
CA ILE A 215 -8.40 20.62 11.84
C ILE A 215 -8.01 20.83 10.38
N LEU A 216 -7.76 19.73 9.65
CA LEU A 216 -7.28 19.75 8.26
C LEU A 216 -8.41 19.60 7.23
N ASP A 217 -9.67 19.42 7.66
CA ASP A 217 -10.81 19.36 6.77
C ASP A 217 -11.02 20.70 6.04
N MET A 218 -10.67 20.71 4.75
CA MET A 218 -10.86 21.83 3.84
C MET A 218 -12.13 21.69 2.98
N SER A 219 -13.03 20.75 3.29
CA SER A 219 -14.27 20.51 2.52
C SER A 219 -15.18 21.75 2.46
N LYS A 220 -15.16 22.58 3.51
CA LYS A 220 -15.92 23.85 3.59
C LYS A 220 -15.22 25.03 2.91
N GLY A 221 -14.00 24.81 2.43
CA GLY A 221 -13.16 25.80 1.76
C GLY A 221 -11.83 26.05 2.46
N PHE A 222 -10.90 26.65 1.73
CA PHE A 222 -9.60 27.06 2.28
C PHE A 222 -9.80 28.09 3.40
N PRO A 223 -9.01 28.00 4.50
CA PRO A 223 -9.01 29.04 5.51
C PRO A 223 -8.53 30.35 4.89
N ARG A 224 -8.94 31.49 5.46
CA ARG A 224 -8.50 32.81 4.99
C ARG A 224 -7.18 33.16 5.68
N PRO A 225 -6.03 33.08 5.00
CA PRO A 225 -4.78 33.50 5.59
C PRO A 225 -4.79 35.00 5.91
N VAL A 226 -3.91 35.39 6.83
CA VAL A 226 -3.68 36.80 7.17
C VAL A 226 -2.45 37.26 6.40
N GLU A 227 -2.63 38.23 5.50
CA GLU A 227 -1.55 38.88 4.79
C GLU A 227 -1.35 40.29 5.34
N GLN A 228 -0.14 40.62 5.78
CA GLN A 228 0.20 41.94 6.34
C GLN A 228 -0.76 42.42 7.45
N GLY A 229 -1.27 41.49 8.27
CA GLY A 229 -2.19 41.78 9.36
C GLY A 229 -3.66 41.94 8.95
N VAL A 230 -4.00 41.73 7.67
CA VAL A 230 -5.37 41.78 7.15
C VAL A 230 -5.76 40.41 6.60
N GLU A 231 -6.92 39.91 7.03
CA GLU A 231 -7.47 38.65 6.54
C GLU A 231 -7.86 38.77 5.05
N THR A 232 -7.44 37.80 4.23
CA THR A 232 -7.81 37.74 2.81
C THR A 232 -9.31 37.57 2.64
N GLN A 233 -9.87 38.05 1.53
CA GLN A 233 -11.29 37.87 1.21
C GLN A 233 -11.51 36.71 0.25
N TYR A 234 -12.71 36.15 0.21
CA TYR A 234 -13.05 35.22 -0.86
C TYR A 234 -13.39 36.01 -2.13
N VAL A 235 -12.91 35.54 -3.27
CA VAL A 235 -13.33 36.03 -4.58
C VAL A 235 -14.80 35.65 -4.81
N GLU A 236 -15.62 36.61 -5.26
CA GLU A 236 -17.01 36.36 -5.66
C GLU A 236 -17.09 35.84 -7.11
N ASP A 237 -16.41 36.50 -8.06
CA ASP A 237 -16.30 36.06 -9.46
C ASP A 237 -15.04 35.22 -9.68
N VAL A 238 -15.17 33.92 -9.41
CA VAL A 238 -14.07 32.96 -9.57
C VAL A 238 -13.63 32.81 -11.04
N GLY A 239 -14.56 32.97 -11.98
CA GLY A 239 -14.26 32.89 -13.41
C GLY A 239 -13.34 34.03 -13.86
N LEU A 240 -13.57 35.25 -13.37
CA LEU A 240 -12.69 36.38 -13.63
C LEU A 240 -11.31 36.17 -13.00
N ALA A 241 -11.22 35.78 -11.73
CA ALA A 241 -9.94 35.55 -11.06
C ALA A 241 -9.08 34.49 -11.76
N ASN A 242 -9.68 33.38 -12.20
CA ASN A 242 -8.97 32.35 -12.95
C ASN A 242 -8.50 32.85 -14.31
N ARG A 243 -9.33 33.62 -15.03
CA ARG A 243 -8.95 34.22 -16.32
C ARG A 243 -7.81 35.20 -16.17
N GLU A 244 -7.84 36.09 -15.19
CA GLU A 244 -6.76 37.05 -14.93
C GLU A 244 -5.43 36.33 -14.64
N MET A 245 -5.45 35.29 -13.81
CA MET A 245 -4.26 34.49 -13.51
C MET A 245 -3.74 33.74 -14.75
N ALA A 246 -4.64 33.20 -15.58
CA ALA A 246 -4.28 32.56 -16.84
C ALA A 246 -3.69 33.56 -17.85
N ASP A 247 -4.27 34.75 -17.96
CA ASP A 247 -3.79 35.83 -18.82
C ASP A 247 -2.38 36.28 -18.40
N HIS A 248 -2.10 36.38 -17.10
CA HIS A 248 -0.76 36.63 -16.59
C HIS A 248 0.23 35.53 -16.99
N LEU A 249 -0.15 34.26 -16.85
CA LEU A 249 0.67 33.12 -17.25
C LEU A 249 0.99 33.15 -18.76
N TRP A 250 -0.04 33.37 -19.59
CA TRP A 250 0.12 33.43 -21.04
C TRP A 250 0.92 34.64 -21.50
N LYS A 251 0.74 35.79 -20.85
CA LYS A 251 1.56 36.97 -21.13
C LYS A 251 3.03 36.72 -20.81
N LYS A 252 3.32 36.01 -19.72
CA LYS A 252 4.69 35.69 -19.27
C LYS A 252 5.37 34.64 -20.15
N HIS A 253 4.65 33.58 -20.55
CA HIS A 253 5.22 32.41 -21.23
C HIS A 253 4.80 32.23 -22.69
N GLY A 254 3.93 33.09 -23.23
CA GLY A 254 3.35 32.94 -24.57
C GLY A 254 4.38 32.86 -25.70
N ALA A 255 5.56 33.45 -25.51
CA ALA A 255 6.68 33.35 -26.46
C ALA A 255 7.22 31.92 -26.61
N LEU A 256 7.07 31.05 -25.59
CA LEU A 256 7.47 29.63 -25.67
C LEU A 256 6.61 28.84 -26.66
N PHE A 257 5.40 29.31 -26.95
CA PHE A 257 4.46 28.68 -27.88
C PHE A 257 4.49 29.28 -29.29
N ALA A 258 5.23 30.39 -29.48
CA ALA A 258 5.44 30.99 -30.77
C ALA A 258 6.50 30.21 -31.55
N GLY A 259 6.09 29.08 -32.15
CA GLY A 259 6.96 28.30 -33.04
C GLY A 259 7.34 29.11 -34.30
N HIS A 260 8.61 29.00 -34.72
CA HIS A 260 9.01 29.48 -36.04
C HIS A 260 8.28 28.65 -37.09
N ARG A 261 7.36 29.28 -37.85
CA ARG A 261 6.76 28.64 -39.02
C ARG A 261 7.87 28.38 -40.04
N HIS A 262 8.40 27.16 -40.08
CA HIS A 262 9.19 26.71 -41.21
C HIS A 262 8.26 26.71 -42.42
N GLN A 263 8.45 27.66 -43.34
CA GLN A 263 7.92 27.50 -44.69
C GLN A 263 8.63 26.30 -45.28
N VAL A 264 7.91 25.18 -45.41
CA VAL A 264 8.43 24.04 -46.17
C VAL A 264 8.65 24.54 -47.59
N GLU A 265 9.90 24.69 -48.02
CA GLU A 265 10.19 24.94 -49.43
C GLU A 265 9.53 23.81 -50.21
N ALA A 266 8.57 24.16 -51.07
CA ALA A 266 7.86 23.20 -51.90
C ALA A 266 8.90 22.50 -52.79
N LYS A 267 9.29 21.29 -52.38
CA LYS A 267 10.16 20.42 -53.17
C LYS A 267 9.45 20.23 -54.51
N LYS A 268 10.04 20.74 -55.61
CA LYS A 268 9.49 20.58 -56.96
C LYS A 268 9.20 19.11 -57.19
N VAL A 269 7.91 18.78 -57.24
CA VAL A 269 7.41 17.44 -57.52
C VAL A 269 7.98 17.06 -58.89
N LYS A 270 8.85 16.04 -58.93
CA LYS A 270 9.15 15.38 -60.20
C LYS A 270 7.86 14.71 -60.62
N GLU A 271 7.25 15.18 -61.71
CA GLU A 271 6.10 14.53 -62.31
C GLU A 271 6.51 13.11 -62.70
N ILE A 272 6.04 12.15 -61.91
CA ILE A 272 6.13 10.75 -62.23
C ILE A 272 5.12 10.51 -63.35
N GLY A 273 5.60 10.15 -64.55
CA GLY A 273 4.71 9.87 -65.68
C GLY A 273 3.73 8.74 -65.35
N ALA A 274 2.53 8.80 -65.93
CA ALA A 274 1.47 7.79 -65.70
C ALA A 274 1.96 6.34 -65.92
N TRP A 275 2.99 6.16 -66.75
CA TRP A 275 3.64 4.89 -66.99
C TRP A 275 4.51 4.40 -65.82
N GLU A 276 5.26 5.28 -65.15
CA GLU A 276 5.99 4.92 -63.93
C GLU A 276 5.00 4.56 -62.80
N ALA A 277 3.93 5.35 -62.65
CA ALA A 277 2.88 5.08 -61.66
C ALA A 277 2.21 3.72 -61.91
N LEU A 278 1.96 3.36 -63.18
CA LEU A 278 1.43 2.07 -63.57
C LEU A 278 2.42 0.93 -63.28
N LYS A 279 3.72 1.17 -63.49
CA LYS A 279 4.78 0.20 -63.19
C LYS A 279 4.89 -0.06 -61.68
N HIS A 280 4.81 0.98 -60.86
CA HIS A 280 4.76 0.86 -59.41
C HIS A 280 3.50 0.13 -58.94
N PHE A 281 2.35 0.44 -59.55
CA PHE A 281 1.08 -0.24 -59.25
C PHE A 281 1.13 -1.74 -59.57
N PHE A 282 1.67 -2.13 -60.72
CA PHE A 282 1.84 -3.55 -61.08
C PHE A 282 2.94 -4.25 -60.28
N SER A 283 4.02 -3.54 -59.90
CA SER A 283 5.03 -4.06 -58.96
C SER A 283 4.40 -4.39 -57.61
N PHE A 284 3.51 -3.53 -57.13
CA PHE A 284 2.75 -3.75 -55.90
C PHE A 284 1.75 -4.91 -56.04
N LEU A 285 1.02 -5.01 -57.16
CA LEU A 285 0.10 -6.11 -57.44
C LEU A 285 0.80 -7.47 -57.57
N LEU A 286 1.97 -7.52 -58.21
CA LEU A 286 2.79 -8.74 -58.34
C LEU A 286 3.44 -9.17 -57.02
N SER A 287 3.78 -8.21 -56.16
CA SER A 287 4.21 -8.45 -54.78
C SER A 287 3.08 -9.09 -53.97
N LEU A 288 1.86 -8.56 -54.09
CA LEU A 288 0.67 -9.06 -53.39
C LEU A 288 0.14 -10.40 -53.93
N SER A 289 0.35 -10.72 -55.22
CA SER A 289 -0.17 -11.96 -55.82
C SER A 289 0.62 -13.22 -55.47
N ARG A 290 1.82 -13.11 -54.88
CA ARG A 290 2.59 -14.27 -54.44
C ARG A 290 2.09 -14.86 -53.12
N SER A 291 1.25 -14.15 -52.37
CA SER A 291 0.80 -14.53 -51.03
C SER A 291 -0.72 -14.44 -50.79
N ALA A 292 -1.54 -14.17 -51.82
CA ALA A 292 -2.99 -14.03 -51.68
C ALA A 292 -3.78 -15.33 -52.01
N PRO A 293 -4.76 -15.75 -51.20
CA PRO A 293 -5.58 -16.97 -51.43
C PRO A 293 -6.50 -16.86 -52.64
N ARG A 294 -6.77 -18.00 -53.32
CA ARG A 294 -7.59 -18.13 -54.54
C ARG A 294 -9.02 -17.56 -54.47
N ALA A 295 -9.51 -17.16 -53.29
CA ALA A 295 -10.86 -16.63 -53.07
C ALA A 295 -11.08 -15.19 -53.58
N TRP A 296 -10.04 -14.35 -53.64
CA TRP A 296 -10.18 -12.96 -54.08
C TRP A 296 -10.44 -12.82 -55.59
N VAL A 297 -9.88 -13.74 -56.40
CA VAL A 297 -10.04 -13.76 -57.86
C VAL A 297 -11.48 -14.11 -58.28
N ALA A 298 -12.21 -14.88 -57.47
CA ALA A 298 -13.61 -15.19 -57.74
C ALA A 298 -14.55 -13.98 -57.55
N GLY A 299 -14.17 -13.01 -56.72
CA GLY A 299 -14.97 -11.80 -56.46
C GLY A 299 -14.90 -10.74 -57.57
N LEU A 300 -13.88 -10.79 -58.43
CA LEU A 300 -13.69 -9.82 -59.52
C LEU A 300 -14.40 -10.22 -60.83
N LEU A 301 -14.69 -11.50 -61.02
CA LEU A 301 -15.33 -12.01 -62.24
C LEU A 301 -16.86 -11.84 -62.28
N HIS A 302 -17.47 -11.34 -61.21
CA HIS A 302 -18.93 -11.16 -61.15
C HIS A 302 -19.43 -9.71 -61.24
N ARG A 303 -18.57 -8.75 -61.56
CA ARG A 303 -19.00 -7.38 -61.89
C ARG A 303 -18.51 -6.96 -63.28
N GLY A 304 -19.22 -7.47 -64.29
CA GLY A 304 -19.12 -6.99 -65.66
C GLY A 304 -20.25 -6.01 -66.00
N LYS A 305 -19.85 -4.93 -66.67
CA LYS A 305 -20.61 -4.02 -67.56
C LYS A 305 -21.35 -2.83 -66.90
N VAL A 306 -20.75 -1.65 -67.01
CA VAL A 306 -21.21 -0.46 -67.79
C VAL A 306 -20.45 0.79 -67.31
N GLY A 307 -19.92 1.58 -68.25
CA GLY A 307 -19.73 3.04 -68.06
C GLY A 307 -18.32 3.58 -67.78
N ILE A 308 -17.30 3.22 -68.57
CA ILE A 308 -15.99 3.91 -68.56
C ILE A 308 -16.02 5.03 -69.60
N ALA A 309 -16.50 6.21 -69.21
CA ALA A 309 -16.20 7.51 -69.80
C ALA A 309 -17.01 8.60 -69.09
N ASN A 310 -16.49 9.09 -67.95
CA ASN A 310 -16.69 10.46 -67.40
C ASN A 310 -16.23 10.62 -65.94
N ARG A 311 -15.32 9.77 -65.44
CA ARG A 311 -14.80 9.93 -64.07
C ARG A 311 -13.30 9.70 -63.98
N VAL A 312 -12.52 10.40 -64.81
CA VAL A 312 -11.04 10.46 -64.71
C VAL A 312 -10.56 11.91 -64.57
N ARG A 313 -11.29 12.74 -63.82
CA ARG A 313 -10.78 14.09 -63.49
C ARG A 313 -11.05 14.56 -62.06
N GLY A 314 -11.31 13.63 -61.14
CA GLY A 314 -11.61 13.97 -59.73
C GLY A 314 -10.97 13.09 -58.67
N PHE A 315 -10.15 12.10 -59.03
CA PHE A 315 -9.55 11.18 -58.05
C PHE A 315 -8.02 11.23 -57.96
N VAL A 316 -7.35 12.01 -58.82
CA VAL A 316 -5.87 12.06 -58.82
C VAL A 316 -5.31 13.47 -58.64
N TYR A 317 -6.08 14.53 -58.94
CA TYR A 317 -5.69 15.90 -58.60
C TYR A 317 -6.92 16.69 -58.17
N GLY A 318 -7.16 16.76 -56.86
CA GLY A 318 -8.15 17.68 -56.29
C GLY A 318 -7.74 19.14 -56.56
N PRO A 319 -8.69 20.06 -56.78
CA PRO A 319 -8.40 21.48 -56.92
C PRO A 319 -8.06 22.08 -55.55
N ALA A 320 -6.97 22.84 -55.50
CA ALA A 320 -6.56 23.74 -54.42
C ALA A 320 -6.59 23.15 -52.99
N ALA A 321 -5.41 22.73 -52.53
CA ALA A 321 -5.17 22.35 -51.15
C ALA A 321 -5.37 23.53 -50.18
N ASN A 322 -6.22 23.33 -49.16
CA ASN A 322 -5.78 23.43 -47.77
C ASN A 322 -5.86 22.01 -47.19
N ILE A 323 -4.77 21.62 -46.54
CA ILE A 323 -4.37 20.24 -46.24
C ILE A 323 -5.34 19.55 -45.27
N VAL A 324 -5.80 18.34 -45.63
CA VAL A 324 -5.92 17.18 -44.72
C VAL A 324 -5.73 15.93 -45.58
N VAL A 325 -4.64 15.19 -45.38
CA VAL A 325 -4.49 13.83 -45.90
C VAL A 325 -4.44 12.90 -44.70
N SER A 326 -5.53 12.16 -44.51
CA SER A 326 -5.59 10.99 -43.64
C SER A 326 -5.26 9.75 -44.46
N PHE A 327 -4.32 8.94 -43.97
CA PHE A 327 -4.15 7.55 -44.39
C PHE A 327 -4.54 6.67 -43.19
N GLY A 328 -5.32 5.61 -43.42
CA GLY A 328 -5.88 4.75 -42.38
C GLY A 328 -7.21 5.32 -41.87
N GLY A 329 -8.33 4.74 -42.31
CA GLY A 329 -9.61 5.42 -42.31
C GLY A 329 -10.30 5.49 -40.94
N VAL A 330 -10.71 6.70 -40.55
CA VAL A 330 -11.93 6.95 -39.76
C VAL A 330 -12.51 8.32 -40.14
N ARG A 331 -13.74 8.33 -40.68
CA ARG A 331 -14.81 9.33 -40.52
C ARG A 331 -16.09 8.67 -41.08
N SER A 332 -17.24 8.67 -40.41
CA SER A 332 -17.87 9.73 -39.65
C SER A 332 -18.88 9.16 -38.65
N GLY A 333 -18.95 9.74 -37.46
CA GLY A 333 -20.02 9.50 -36.48
C GLY A 333 -19.64 10.14 -35.15
N ASP A 334 -20.58 10.84 -34.51
CA ASP A 334 -20.42 11.55 -33.23
C ASP A 334 -19.64 10.74 -32.19
N GLY A 335 -18.57 11.34 -31.66
CA GLY A 335 -17.72 10.75 -30.62
C GLY A 335 -16.27 11.17 -30.81
N SER A 336 -15.67 11.78 -29.78
CA SER A 336 -14.25 12.14 -29.78
C SER A 336 -13.38 10.90 -30.04
N PRO A 337 -12.29 11.00 -30.83
CA PRO A 337 -11.40 9.88 -31.06
C PRO A 337 -10.80 9.40 -29.74
N ASP A 338 -10.73 8.09 -29.55
CA ASP A 338 -10.02 7.49 -28.42
C ASP A 338 -8.54 7.88 -28.52
N ALA A 339 -8.04 8.55 -27.48
CA ALA A 339 -6.68 9.10 -27.47
C ALA A 339 -5.62 8.00 -27.66
N ALA A 340 -5.96 6.75 -27.31
CA ALA A 340 -5.12 5.58 -27.51
C ALA A 340 -4.91 5.25 -29.00
N GLU A 341 -5.97 5.22 -29.82
CA GLU A 341 -5.86 4.97 -31.26
C GLU A 341 -5.11 6.08 -31.98
N PHE A 342 -5.29 7.33 -31.56
CA PHE A 342 -4.54 8.45 -32.10
C PHE A 342 -3.05 8.37 -31.76
N LEU A 343 -2.70 7.95 -30.54
CA LEU A 343 -1.31 7.77 -30.11
C LEU A 343 -0.64 6.57 -30.81
N ASP A 344 -1.38 5.51 -31.10
CA ASP A 344 -0.84 4.35 -31.82
C ASP A 344 -0.65 4.65 -33.30
N ALA A 345 -1.59 5.37 -33.93
CA ALA A 345 -1.42 5.89 -35.28
C ALA A 345 -0.23 6.86 -35.39
N LEU A 346 -0.01 7.69 -34.36
CA LEU A 346 1.17 8.57 -34.28
C LEU A 346 2.46 7.77 -34.15
N ARG A 347 2.51 6.71 -33.33
CA ARG A 347 3.70 5.86 -33.18
C ARG A 347 4.04 5.09 -34.44
N GLU A 348 3.03 4.63 -35.17
CA GLU A 348 3.20 3.94 -36.44
C GLU A 348 3.74 4.91 -37.51
N ALA A 349 3.19 6.12 -37.58
CA ALA A 349 3.70 7.18 -38.45
C ALA A 349 5.12 7.61 -38.09
N ASP A 350 5.46 7.70 -36.80
CA ASP A 350 6.80 8.04 -36.32
C ASP A 350 7.81 6.92 -36.64
N GLY A 351 7.36 5.66 -36.63
CA GLY A 351 8.11 4.48 -37.08
C GLY A 351 8.45 4.52 -38.57
N GLU A 352 7.47 4.80 -39.43
CA GLU A 352 7.69 4.92 -40.88
C GLU A 352 8.55 6.14 -41.25
N LEU A 353 8.40 7.27 -40.54
CA LEU A 353 9.27 8.44 -40.68
C LEU A 353 10.72 8.19 -40.24
N ALA A 354 10.92 7.35 -39.22
CA ALA A 354 12.25 6.94 -38.75
C ALA A 354 12.98 6.03 -39.76
N GLU A 355 12.25 5.17 -40.48
CA GLU A 355 12.82 4.33 -41.54
C GLU A 355 13.19 5.15 -42.79
N LEU A 356 12.39 6.14 -43.16
CA LEU A 356 12.64 7.02 -44.31
C LEU A 356 13.77 8.04 -44.09
N SER A 357 14.10 8.37 -42.84
CA SER A 357 15.16 9.33 -42.46
C SER A 357 16.54 8.71 -42.26
N GLY A 358 16.71 7.41 -42.55
CA GLY A 358 18.03 6.77 -42.60
C GLY A 358 18.77 6.74 -41.25
N GLY A 359 18.03 6.64 -40.14
CA GLY A 359 18.61 6.44 -38.81
C GLY A 359 19.24 7.68 -38.16
N ARG A 360 19.13 8.87 -38.76
CA ARG A 360 19.57 10.11 -38.08
C ARG A 360 18.43 10.63 -37.19
N ARG A 361 18.25 9.99 -36.04
CA ARG A 361 17.44 10.53 -34.94
C ARG A 361 18.18 11.72 -34.35
N GLU A 362 17.96 12.91 -34.90
CA GLU A 362 18.34 14.13 -34.18
C GLU A 362 17.46 14.19 -32.93
N HIS A 363 18.08 14.18 -31.76
CA HIS A 363 17.39 14.44 -30.50
C HIS A 363 16.89 15.88 -30.57
N ILE A 364 15.62 16.05 -30.92
CA ILE A 364 14.97 17.36 -30.85
C ILE A 364 15.03 17.76 -29.38
N ALA A 365 15.81 18.80 -29.08
CA ALA A 365 15.79 19.40 -27.75
C ALA A 365 14.39 19.99 -27.54
N HIS A 366 13.54 19.27 -26.81
CA HIS A 366 12.25 19.80 -26.38
C HIS A 366 12.50 21.10 -25.62
N VAL A 367 11.73 22.15 -25.92
CA VAL A 367 11.77 23.40 -25.19
C VAL A 367 11.49 23.09 -23.71
N ASP A 368 12.36 23.51 -22.81
CA ASP A 368 12.19 23.29 -21.37
C ASP A 368 10.99 24.08 -20.85
N MET A 369 9.88 23.38 -20.60
CA MET A 369 8.64 23.94 -20.05
C MET A 369 8.59 23.91 -18.52
N SER A 370 9.68 23.52 -17.83
CA SER A 370 9.69 23.39 -16.37
C SER A 370 9.33 24.69 -15.65
N ARG A 371 9.74 25.84 -16.22
CA ARG A 371 9.39 27.17 -15.67
C ARG A 371 7.92 27.51 -15.84
N LEU A 372 7.34 27.22 -17.00
CA LEU A 372 5.91 27.37 -17.25
C LEU A 372 5.10 26.57 -16.23
N TRP A 373 5.42 25.28 -16.04
CA TRP A 373 4.70 24.42 -15.12
C TRP A 373 4.84 24.87 -13.66
N ARG A 374 6.04 25.32 -13.26
CA ARG A 374 6.26 25.85 -11.91
C ARG A 374 5.45 27.12 -11.67
N ASP A 375 5.37 28.02 -12.64
CA ASP A 375 4.59 29.26 -12.54
C ASP A 375 3.08 28.99 -12.61
N TYR A 376 2.65 27.99 -13.38
CA TYR A 376 1.25 27.52 -13.39
C TYR A 376 0.82 27.02 -12.01
N VAL A 377 1.61 26.11 -11.40
CA VAL A 377 1.35 25.63 -10.03
C VAL A 377 1.46 26.77 -9.03
N GLY A 378 2.42 27.67 -9.21
CA GLY A 378 2.59 28.87 -8.40
C GLY A 378 1.34 29.76 -8.42
N GLY A 379 0.80 30.06 -9.59
CA GLY A 379 -0.42 30.85 -9.77
C GLY A 379 -1.66 30.17 -9.18
N ALA A 380 -1.81 28.86 -9.37
CA ALA A 380 -2.89 28.08 -8.74
C ALA A 380 -2.82 28.15 -7.20
N LEU A 381 -1.63 28.00 -6.62
CA LEU A 381 -1.44 28.14 -5.17
C LEU A 381 -1.66 29.59 -4.71
N THR A 382 -1.29 30.59 -5.51
CA THR A 382 -1.59 32.01 -5.22
C THR A 382 -3.10 32.29 -5.20
N LEU A 383 -3.89 31.63 -6.05
CA LEU A 383 -5.35 31.69 -5.95
C LEU A 383 -5.90 31.02 -4.69
N ALA A 384 -5.20 30.03 -4.13
CA ALA A 384 -5.64 29.31 -2.92
C ALA A 384 -5.35 30.08 -1.62
N ASP A 385 -4.23 30.79 -1.53
CA ASP A 385 -3.78 31.44 -0.28
C ASP A 385 -3.45 32.93 -0.41
N GLY A 386 -3.59 33.52 -1.58
CA GLY A 386 -3.36 34.95 -1.80
C GLY A 386 -1.90 35.36 -1.75
N ARG A 387 -0.95 34.43 -1.58
CA ARG A 387 0.47 34.73 -1.55
C ARG A 387 1.06 34.67 -2.95
N THR A 388 1.64 35.79 -3.39
CA THR A 388 2.33 35.86 -4.68
C THR A 388 3.58 34.96 -4.67
N ARG A 389 3.68 34.03 -5.63
CA ARG A 389 4.78 33.05 -5.74
C ARG A 389 5.65 33.21 -6.98
N ALA A 390 5.13 33.87 -8.01
CA ALA A 390 5.83 34.09 -9.26
C ALA A 390 5.79 35.58 -9.61
N ASP A 391 6.92 36.09 -10.09
CA ASP A 391 7.01 37.45 -10.61
C ASP A 391 6.03 37.60 -11.78
N ASP A 392 5.41 38.79 -11.89
CA ASP A 392 4.38 39.13 -12.87
C ASP A 392 3.06 38.32 -12.78
N MET A 393 2.87 37.58 -11.69
CA MET A 393 1.62 36.85 -11.38
C MET A 393 1.14 37.22 -9.97
N PRO A 394 0.70 38.48 -9.75
CA PRO A 394 0.29 38.95 -8.44
C PRO A 394 -1.00 38.27 -7.97
N ALA A 395 -1.20 38.25 -6.65
CA ALA A 395 -2.46 37.82 -6.06
C ALA A 395 -3.63 38.71 -6.52
N VAL A 396 -4.78 38.07 -6.74
CA VAL A 396 -6.04 38.76 -7.07
C VAL A 396 -6.44 39.63 -5.89
N ARG A 397 -6.98 40.82 -6.16
CA ARG A 397 -7.39 41.78 -5.13
C ARG A 397 -8.87 42.12 -5.22
N VAL A 398 -9.52 42.19 -4.05
CA VAL A 398 -10.86 42.76 -3.87
C VAL A 398 -10.70 44.05 -3.09
N GLY A 399 -10.84 45.18 -3.80
CA GLY A 399 -10.46 46.49 -3.27
C GLY A 399 -8.96 46.54 -2.94
N ASN A 400 -8.64 46.81 -1.67
CA ASN A 400 -7.26 46.89 -1.19
C ASN A 400 -6.76 45.60 -0.50
N ARG A 401 -7.54 44.51 -0.54
CA ARG A 401 -7.20 43.24 0.13
C ARG A 401 -6.93 42.16 -0.90
N SER A 402 -5.97 41.29 -0.61
CA SER A 402 -5.78 40.07 -1.39
C SER A 402 -6.95 39.13 -1.20
N ALA A 403 -7.27 38.40 -2.26
CA ALA A 403 -8.41 37.53 -2.32
C ALA A 403 -8.00 36.11 -2.73
N ILE A 404 -8.75 35.14 -2.19
CA ILE A 404 -8.55 33.71 -2.42
C ILE A 404 -9.81 33.09 -3.02
N VAL A 405 -9.63 32.06 -3.82
CA VAL A 405 -10.71 31.19 -4.29
C VAL A 405 -11.06 30.23 -3.15
N ARG A 406 -12.36 30.00 -2.92
CA ARG A 406 -12.83 29.28 -1.74
C ARG A 406 -12.47 27.80 -1.75
N THR A 407 -12.49 27.14 -2.91
CA THR A 407 -12.28 25.69 -3.00
C THR A 407 -11.29 25.32 -4.09
N GLY A 408 -10.53 24.24 -3.88
CA GLY A 408 -9.52 23.78 -4.84
C GLY A 408 -10.09 23.38 -6.20
N ALA A 409 -11.28 22.77 -6.22
CA ALA A 409 -11.96 22.37 -7.46
C ALA A 409 -12.26 23.56 -8.38
N GLN A 410 -12.44 24.75 -7.82
CA GLN A 410 -12.66 25.97 -8.59
C GLN A 410 -11.36 26.56 -9.17
N ILE A 411 -10.19 26.12 -8.70
CA ILE A 411 -8.87 26.55 -9.21
C ILE A 411 -8.38 25.57 -10.27
N ALA A 412 -8.43 24.28 -9.96
CA ALA A 412 -8.06 23.19 -10.84
C ALA A 412 -9.14 22.11 -10.77
N PRO A 413 -10.05 22.06 -11.77
CA PRO A 413 -11.14 21.08 -11.77
C PRO A 413 -10.58 19.67 -11.90
N SER A 414 -11.27 18.70 -11.27
CA SER A 414 -10.90 17.30 -11.39
C SER A 414 -11.29 16.76 -12.78
N SER A 415 -10.61 15.73 -13.26
CA SER A 415 -10.83 15.14 -14.59
C SER A 415 -12.23 14.53 -14.81
N GLY A 416 -13.10 14.53 -13.81
CA GLY A 416 -14.50 14.09 -13.90
C GLY A 416 -15.52 15.21 -14.12
N GLU A 417 -15.09 16.47 -14.15
CA GLU A 417 -15.97 17.65 -14.23
C GLU A 417 -15.70 18.55 -15.45
N ALA A 418 -14.90 18.07 -16.43
CA ALA A 418 -14.53 18.82 -17.64
C ALA A 418 -15.25 18.31 -18.90
#